data_AF-A0A9N9PM48-F1
#
_entry.id   AF-A0A9N9PM48-F1
#
_cell.length_a   1.000
_cell.length_b   1.000
_cell.length_c   1.000
_cell.angle_alpha   90.00
_cell.angle_beta   90.00
_cell.angle_gamma   90.00
#
_symmetry.space_group_name_H-M   'P 1'
#
loop_
_entity.id
_entity.type
_entity.pdbx_description
1 polymer ?
#
loop_
_entity_poly.entity_id
_entity_poly.type
_entity_poly.pdbx_seq_one_letter_code
_entity_poly.pdbx_strand_id
1 'polypeptide(L)' 'LSKTQGYAVMIKRSRADKNGEIKNMTLGCDRSGFYRNRLNLTDNSRCRQTASRLLGCPFELYEVRHENIWYLEI' A
#
# COMPACT_ATOMS: atom_id res chain seq x y z
N LEU A 1 -18.48 2.02 -3.99
CA LEU A 1 -18.73 0.61 -3.59
C LEU A 1 -17.82 0.08 -2.47
N SER A 2 -16.64 0.67 -2.17
CA SER A 2 -15.76 0.13 -1.09
C SER A 2 -16.15 0.53 0.34
N LYS A 3 -16.68 1.74 0.56
CA LYS A 3 -17.07 2.21 1.91
C LYS A 3 -18.21 1.40 2.54
N THR A 4 -19.10 0.83 1.73
CA THR A 4 -20.29 0.10 2.19
C THR A 4 -20.00 -1.33 2.67
N GLN A 5 -18.80 -1.86 2.44
CA GLN A 5 -18.41 -3.20 2.88
C GLN A 5 -17.35 -3.20 4.01
N GLY A 6 -17.01 -2.03 4.56
CA GLY A 6 -15.97 -1.91 5.60
C GLY A 6 -14.53 -2.08 5.07
N TYR A 7 -14.33 -2.16 3.75
CA TYR A 7 -13.02 -2.16 3.14
C TYR A 7 -12.57 -0.71 2.89
N ALA A 8 -12.00 -0.07 3.91
CA ALA A 8 -11.24 1.14 3.69
C ALA A 8 -9.98 0.77 2.87
N VAL A 9 -9.88 1.31 1.66
CA VAL A 9 -8.74 1.09 0.75
C VAL A 9 -7.78 2.26 0.89
N MET A 10 -6.49 2.00 1.03
CA MET A 10 -5.42 2.99 1.18
C MET A 10 -4.31 2.78 0.16
N ILE A 11 -3.60 3.85 -0.18
CA ILE A 11 -2.42 3.78 -1.04
C ILE A 11 -1.30 3.11 -0.24
N LYS A 12 -0.93 1.89 -0.64
CA LYS A 12 0.20 1.15 -0.09
C LYS A 12 1.52 1.63 -0.67
N ARG A 13 1.54 1.90 -1.99
CA ARG A 13 2.72 2.38 -2.70
C ARG A 13 2.28 3.14 -3.94
N SER A 14 2.99 4.20 -4.28
CA SER A 14 2.87 4.86 -5.58
C SER A 14 4.25 4.99 -6.21
N ARG A 15 4.31 5.01 -7.54
CA ARG A 15 5.51 5.35 -8.30
C ARG A 15 5.17 6.38 -9.35
N ALA A 16 5.92 7.47 -9.36
CA ALA A 16 5.86 8.48 -10.40
C ALA A 16 6.75 8.09 -11.59
N ASP A 17 6.41 8.62 -12.77
CA ASP A 17 7.30 8.64 -13.92
C ASP A 17 8.35 9.76 -13.80
N LYS A 18 9.13 9.98 -14.88
CA LYS A 18 10.17 11.01 -14.93
C LYS A 18 9.62 12.44 -14.86
N ASN A 19 8.34 12.62 -15.17
CA ASN A 19 7.66 13.91 -15.18
C ASN A 19 6.96 14.20 -13.83
N GLY A 20 7.00 13.26 -12.89
CA GLY A 20 6.34 13.38 -11.58
C GLY A 20 4.90 12.87 -11.55
N GLU A 21 4.37 12.39 -12.68
CA GLU A 21 3.01 11.85 -12.76
C GLU A 21 2.96 10.42 -12.24
N ILE A 22 1.91 10.07 -11.48
CA ILE A 22 1.75 8.69 -10.98
C ILE A 22 1.56 7.74 -12.16
N LYS A 23 2.51 6.81 -12.31
CA LYS A 23 2.50 5.77 -13.35
C LYS A 23 1.86 4.48 -12.87
N ASN A 24 2.10 4.12 -11.62
CA ASN A 24 1.43 2.99 -10.99
C ASN A 24 1.24 3.21 -9.49
N MET A 25 0.21 2.57 -8.94
CA MET A 25 0.01 2.49 -7.52
C MET A 25 -0.50 1.11 -7.10
N THR A 26 -0.14 0.72 -5.88
CA THR A 26 -0.68 -0.43 -5.20
C THR A 26 -1.59 0.09 -4.11
N LEU A 27 -2.84 -0.34 -4.13
CA LEU A 27 -3.78 -0.13 -3.04
C LEU A 27 -3.85 -1.38 -2.17
N GLY A 28 -4.06 -1.19 -0.87
CA GLY A 28 -4.32 -2.26 0.08
C GLY A 28 -5.42 -1.85 1.05
N CYS A 29 -5.99 -2.82 1.77
CA CYS A 29 -6.98 -2.46 2.80
C CYS A 29 -6.31 -1.93 4.08
N ASP A 30 -7.02 -1.04 4.79
CA ASP A 30 -6.68 -0.50 6.10
C ASP A 30 -6.85 -1.56 7.19
N ARG A 31 -6.05 -2.62 7.11
CA ARG A 31 -5.84 -3.57 8.21
C ARG A 31 -4.42 -3.39 8.69
N SER A 32 -4.26 -3.12 9.98
CA SER A 32 -2.96 -3.01 10.65
C SER A 32 -2.03 -4.15 10.24
N GLY A 33 -0.87 -3.82 9.71
CA GLY A 33 0.18 -4.79 9.40
C GLY A 33 1.10 -5.04 10.57
N PHE A 34 1.86 -6.14 10.48
CA PHE A 34 2.91 -6.48 11.42
C PHE A 34 4.25 -6.47 10.68
N TYR A 35 5.27 -5.85 11.26
CA TYR A 35 6.62 -6.01 10.72
C TYR A 35 7.01 -7.49 10.84
N ARG A 36 7.67 -8.06 9.83
CA ARG A 36 8.24 -9.42 9.92
C ARG A 36 9.57 -9.38 10.68
N ASN A 37 9.71 -10.16 11.76
CA ASN A 37 10.94 -10.19 12.55
C ASN A 37 11.96 -11.16 11.94
N ARG A 38 12.71 -10.72 10.92
CA ARG A 38 13.74 -11.55 10.29
C ARG A 38 15.06 -11.64 11.07
N LEU A 39 15.27 -10.75 12.03
CA LEU A 39 16.54 -10.56 12.75
C LEU A 39 16.46 -10.95 14.22
N ASN A 40 15.33 -11.54 14.68
CA ASN A 40 15.07 -11.88 16.09
C ASN A 40 15.29 -10.73 17.08
N LEU A 41 14.99 -9.50 16.64
CA LEU A 41 15.14 -8.30 17.47
C LEU A 41 13.86 -8.03 18.27
N THR A 42 13.99 -7.45 19.47
CA THR A 42 12.85 -7.05 20.30
C THR A 42 12.14 -5.84 19.68
N ASP A 43 10.81 -5.73 19.85
CA ASP A 43 10.00 -4.69 19.16
C ASP A 43 10.48 -3.25 19.42
N ASN A 44 11.04 -2.98 20.60
CA ASN A 44 11.62 -1.66 20.94
C ASN A 44 12.81 -1.26 20.06
N SER A 45 13.54 -2.22 19.48
CA SER A 45 14.69 -1.96 18.62
C SER A 45 14.34 -1.94 17.12
N ARG A 46 13.07 -2.20 16.78
CA ARG A 46 12.66 -2.60 15.43
C ARG A 46 11.72 -1.61 14.73
N CYS A 47 10.99 -0.80 15.49
CA CYS A 47 9.99 0.09 14.91
C CYS A 47 10.66 1.33 14.29
N ARG A 48 10.78 1.36 12.96
CA ARG A 48 11.20 2.58 12.25
C ARG A 48 10.09 3.62 12.39
N GLN A 49 10.41 4.80 12.90
CA GLN A 49 9.48 5.93 12.91
C GLN A 49 9.33 6.46 11.48
N THR A 50 8.34 5.95 10.77
CA THR A 50 7.98 6.40 9.42
C THR A 50 6.66 7.15 9.46
N ALA A 51 6.46 8.09 8.53
CA ALA A 51 5.17 8.76 8.34
C ALA A 51 4.07 7.80 7.82
N SER A 52 4.47 6.65 7.25
CA SER A 52 3.56 5.61 6.79
C SER A 52 3.23 4.59 7.87
N ARG A 53 2.00 4.05 7.82
CA ARG A 53 1.53 2.95 8.68
C ARG A 53 1.73 1.60 7.98
N LEU A 54 1.79 0.54 8.77
CA LEU A 54 1.82 -0.82 8.23
C LEU A 54 0.45 -1.24 7.72
N LEU A 55 0.43 -1.79 6.51
CA LEU A 55 -0.72 -2.44 5.91
C LEU A 55 -0.48 -3.95 5.89
N GLY A 56 -1.40 -4.72 6.46
CA GLY A 56 -1.35 -6.18 6.59
C GLY A 56 -2.41 -6.93 5.80
N CYS A 57 -3.10 -6.24 4.88
CA CYS A 57 -4.15 -6.85 4.09
C CYS A 57 -3.60 -7.85 3.06
N PRO A 58 -4.15 -9.08 2.96
CA PRO A 58 -3.78 -10.01 1.89
C PRO A 58 -4.37 -9.62 0.54
N PHE A 59 -5.41 -8.78 0.53
CA PHE A 59 -5.97 -8.20 -0.69
C PHE A 59 -5.18 -6.95 -1.07
N GLU A 60 -4.69 -6.94 -2.31
CA GLU A 60 -4.03 -5.82 -2.94
C GLU A 60 -4.67 -5.57 -4.30
N LEU A 61 -4.69 -4.32 -4.71
CA LEU A 61 -5.15 -3.91 -6.03
C LEU A 61 -4.01 -3.15 -6.69
N TYR A 62 -3.65 -3.56 -7.90
CA TYR A 62 -2.62 -2.90 -8.68
C TYR A 62 -3.25 -2.01 -9.74
N GLU A 63 -2.79 -0.76 -9.80
CA GLU A 63 -3.27 0.22 -10.76
C GLU A 63 -2.13 0.71 -11.64
N VAL A 64 -2.34 0.67 -12.96
CA VAL A 64 -1.39 1.18 -13.96
C VAL A 64 -2.06 2.25 -14.79
N ARG A 65 -1.35 3.37 -15.00
CA ARG A 65 -1.78 4.41 -15.94
C ARG A 65 -1.10 4.17 -17.29
N HIS A 66 -1.89 4.00 -18.33
CA HIS A 66 -1.44 3.93 -19.72
C HIS A 66 -2.31 4.86 -20.57
N GLU A 67 -1.70 5.75 -21.36
CA GLU A 67 -2.43 6.71 -22.22
C GLU A 67 -3.55 7.48 -21.50
N ASN A 68 -3.30 7.92 -20.26
CA ASN A 68 -4.27 8.58 -19.38
C ASN A 68 -5.47 7.73 -18.91
N ILE A 69 -5.46 6.43 -19.17
CA ILE A 69 -6.45 5.48 -18.67
C ILE A 69 -5.85 4.69 -17.50
N TRP A 70 -6.64 4.50 -16.45
CA TRP A 70 -6.28 3.66 -15.31
C TRP A 70 -6.80 2.23 -15.51
N TYR A 71 -5.91 1.27 -15.38
CA TYR A 71 -6.21 -0.16 -15.42
C TYR A 71 -6.04 -0.74 -14.01
N LEU A 72 -7.09 -1.40 -13.52
CA LEU A 72 -7.11 -2.05 -12.21
C LEU A 72 -6.96 -3.57 -12.39
N GLU A 73 -6.06 -4.16 -11.64
CA GLU A 73 -5.81 -5.60 -11.57
C GLU A 73 -5.88 -6.05 -10.10
N ILE A 74 -6.59 -7.15 -9.84
CA ILE A 74 -6.73 -7.78 -8.51
C ILE A 74 -5.76 -8.96 -8.42
#